data_AF-A0AA39VCD4-F1
#
_entry.id   AF-A0AA39VCD4-F1
#
_cell.length_a   1.000
_cell.length_b   1.000
_cell.length_c   1.000
_cell.angle_alpha   90.00
_cell.angle_beta   90.00
_cell.angle_gamma   90.00
#
_symmetry.space_group_name_H-M   'P 1'
#
loop_
_entity.id
_entity.type
_entity.pdbx_description
1 polymer ?
#
loop_
_entity_poly.entity_id
_entity_poly.type
_entity_poly.pdbx_seq_one_letter_code
_entity_poly.pdbx_strand_id
1 'polypeptide(L)'
;MEIPDQHPLVESLKSNCSKLEAEIFQLEEKLATDDDSENLSDDLSEELQKLDSAKRELAAKLREILSVKRKLGDLPSHSELIQYERRFSELYVQIQEKHQQTQKFYATYNALLEIKELMLKETSLLNSISSQFQDAITSTAGRMKLIDSMEKIVKGSQQKLEKVQLGLREEQKACDALKERYTTSIAEQRRCHSLLIAFQEECAKNERLRCRGSA
;
A
#
# COMPACT_ATOMS: atom_id res chain seq x y z
N MET A 1 -13.84 7.04 -19.53
CA MET A 1 -12.72 7.19 -20.48
C MET A 1 -12.43 5.80 -20.99
N GLU A 2 -13.11 5.42 -22.08
CA GLU A 2 -12.90 4.12 -22.73
C GLU A 2 -11.50 4.12 -23.32
N ILE A 3 -10.66 3.18 -22.89
CA ILE A 3 -9.36 2.96 -23.51
C ILE A 3 -9.61 2.10 -24.74
N PRO A 4 -9.11 2.47 -25.93
CA PRO A 4 -9.28 1.67 -27.14
C PRO A 4 -8.70 0.28 -26.92
N ASP A 5 -9.58 -0.72 -26.93
CA ASP A 5 -9.22 -2.13 -27.02
C ASP A 5 -8.59 -2.39 -28.39
N GLN A 6 -7.29 -2.17 -28.53
CA GLN A 6 -6.40 -2.94 -29.39
C GLN A 6 -4.95 -2.46 -29.28
N HIS A 7 -4.10 -3.33 -28.73
CA HIS A 7 -2.65 -3.14 -28.72
C HIS A 7 -2.14 -3.00 -30.17
N PRO A 8 -1.27 -2.03 -30.51
CA PRO A 8 -0.89 -1.70 -31.89
C PRO A 8 -0.30 -2.88 -32.67
N LEU A 9 0.34 -3.83 -31.98
CA LEU A 9 0.82 -5.09 -32.56
C LEU A 9 -0.31 -6.03 -33.00
N VAL A 10 -1.40 -6.11 -32.24
CA VAL A 10 -2.57 -6.93 -32.58
C VAL A 10 -3.30 -6.34 -33.78
N GLU A 11 -3.37 -5.02 -33.86
CA GLU A 11 -3.98 -4.28 -34.97
C GLU A 11 -3.17 -4.43 -36.27
N SER A 12 -1.84 -4.34 -36.18
CA SER A 12 -0.93 -4.62 -37.30
C SER A 12 -1.05 -6.06 -37.81
N LEU A 13 -1.12 -7.04 -36.91
CA LEU A 13 -1.29 -8.45 -37.28
C LEU A 13 -2.67 -8.74 -37.88
N LYS A 14 -3.75 -8.13 -37.34
CA LYS A 14 -5.09 -8.22 -37.93
C LYS A 14 -5.16 -7.63 -39.33
N SER A 15 -4.54 -6.46 -39.54
CA SER A 15 -4.47 -5.83 -40.86
C SER A 15 -3.77 -6.73 -41.87
N ASN A 16 -2.70 -7.42 -41.47
CA ASN A 16 -1.99 -8.36 -42.33
C ASN A 16 -2.82 -9.62 -42.62
N CYS A 17 -3.57 -10.15 -41.64
CA CYS A 17 -4.51 -11.25 -41.88
C CYS A 17 -5.58 -10.85 -42.91
N SER A 18 -6.17 -9.66 -42.81
CA SER A 18 -7.17 -9.19 -43.79
C SER A 18 -6.60 -9.02 -45.20
N LYS A 19 -5.32 -8.66 -45.33
CA LYS A 19 -4.63 -8.60 -46.64
C LYS A 19 -4.44 -10.00 -47.24
N LEU A 20 -3.99 -10.96 -46.43
CA LEU A 20 -3.82 -12.35 -46.86
C LEU A 20 -5.17 -13.02 -47.18
N GLU A 21 -6.24 -12.68 -46.45
CA GLU A 21 -7.61 -13.13 -46.74
C GLU A 21 -8.09 -12.59 -48.10
N ALA A 22 -7.80 -11.33 -48.41
CA ALA A 22 -8.13 -10.74 -49.71
C ALA A 22 -7.31 -11.34 -50.86
N GLU A 23 -6.04 -11.66 -50.62
CA GLU A 23 -5.17 -12.34 -51.60
C GLU A 23 -5.63 -13.77 -51.87
N ILE A 24 -6.02 -14.51 -50.83
CA ILE A 24 -6.64 -15.84 -50.95
C ILE A 24 -7.93 -15.75 -51.76
N PHE A 25 -8.80 -14.78 -51.47
CA PHE A 25 -10.06 -14.60 -52.20
C PHE A 25 -9.82 -14.31 -53.69
N GLN A 26 -8.83 -13.48 -54.02
CA GLN A 26 -8.46 -13.20 -55.41
C GLN A 26 -7.85 -14.41 -56.13
N LEU A 27 -7.06 -15.23 -55.43
CA LEU A 27 -6.51 -16.47 -55.98
C LEU A 27 -7.59 -17.54 -56.19
N GLU A 28 -8.57 -17.63 -55.28
CA GLU A 28 -9.73 -18.52 -55.43
C GLU A 28 -10.66 -18.08 -56.58
N GLU A 29 -10.83 -16.78 -56.79
CA GLU A 29 -11.60 -16.22 -57.91
C GLU A 29 -10.92 -16.49 -59.26
N LYS A 30 -9.60 -16.30 -59.35
CA LYS A 30 -8.81 -16.60 -60.56
C LYS A 30 -8.88 -18.08 -60.95
N LEU A 31 -8.76 -18.97 -59.97
CA LEU A 31 -8.91 -20.42 -60.15
C LEU A 31 -10.33 -20.83 -60.59
N ALA A 32 -11.35 -20.02 -60.30
CA ALA A 32 -12.73 -20.29 -60.72
C ALA A 32 -13.04 -19.79 -62.15
N THR A 33 -12.19 -18.92 -62.73
CA THR A 33 -12.40 -18.30 -64.05
C THR A 33 -11.61 -18.91 -65.20
N ASP A 34 -10.64 -19.78 -64.93
CA ASP A 34 -9.71 -20.33 -65.93
C ASP A 34 -10.13 -21.77 -66.33
N ASP A 35 -10.87 -21.92 -67.44
CA ASP A 35 -11.48 -23.19 -67.92
C ASP A 35 -11.08 -23.52 -69.38
N ASP A 36 -9.87 -23.14 -69.83
CA ASP A 36 -9.38 -23.42 -71.20
C ASP A 36 -8.13 -24.33 -71.22
N SER A 37 -8.00 -25.15 -72.27
CA SER A 37 -7.33 -26.46 -72.28
C SER A 37 -5.78 -26.52 -72.40
N GLU A 38 -5.22 -27.59 -71.80
CA GLU A 38 -4.01 -28.38 -72.15
C GLU A 38 -2.58 -27.84 -71.93
N ASN A 39 -2.33 -26.53 -71.77
CA ASN A 39 -1.07 -26.03 -71.14
C ASN A 39 -1.28 -25.56 -69.69
N LEU A 40 -2.52 -25.64 -69.19
CA LEU A 40 -2.97 -25.13 -67.89
C LEU A 40 -2.57 -25.97 -66.67
N SER A 41 -2.13 -27.23 -66.84
CA SER A 41 -1.96 -28.14 -65.69
C SER A 41 -0.83 -27.71 -64.75
N ASP A 42 0.28 -27.19 -65.28
CA ASP A 42 1.41 -26.74 -64.46
C ASP A 42 1.10 -25.36 -63.84
N ASP A 43 0.50 -24.44 -64.59
CA ASP A 43 0.11 -23.11 -64.08
C ASP A 43 -0.99 -23.20 -63.00
N LEU A 44 -2.03 -24.03 -63.19
CA LEU A 44 -3.04 -24.31 -62.17
C LEU A 44 -2.45 -24.99 -60.92
N SER A 45 -1.49 -25.91 -61.12
CA SER A 45 -0.78 -26.57 -60.02
C SER A 45 0.05 -25.57 -59.21
N GLU A 46 0.72 -24.63 -59.89
CA GLU A 46 1.43 -23.53 -59.24
C GLU A 46 0.49 -22.58 -58.49
N GLU A 47 -0.66 -22.22 -59.06
CA GLU A 47 -1.65 -21.36 -58.40
C GLU A 47 -2.29 -22.04 -57.19
N LEU A 48 -2.59 -23.35 -57.26
CA LEU A 48 -3.04 -24.14 -56.11
C LEU A 48 -1.97 -24.22 -55.01
N GLN A 49 -0.70 -24.41 -55.37
CA GLN A 49 0.40 -24.38 -54.40
C GLN A 49 0.57 -23.01 -53.75
N LYS A 50 0.41 -21.92 -54.52
CA LYS A 50 0.43 -20.53 -54.01
C LYS A 50 -0.75 -20.30 -53.06
N LEU A 51 -1.95 -20.75 -53.42
CA LEU A 51 -3.14 -20.69 -52.57
C LEU A 51 -2.96 -21.47 -51.27
N ASP A 52 -2.45 -22.70 -51.33
CA ASP A 52 -2.18 -23.52 -50.14
C ASP A 52 -1.06 -22.92 -49.27
N SER A 53 -0.10 -22.23 -49.88
CA SER A 53 0.96 -21.53 -49.16
C SER A 53 0.42 -20.31 -48.42
N ALA A 54 -0.43 -19.50 -49.06
CA ALA A 54 -1.11 -18.36 -48.47
C ALA A 54 -2.07 -18.78 -47.35
N LYS A 55 -2.86 -19.86 -47.55
CA LYS A 55 -3.72 -20.45 -46.50
C LYS A 55 -2.91 -20.93 -45.30
N ARG A 56 -1.76 -21.56 -45.53
CA ARG A 56 -0.84 -21.98 -44.45
C ARG A 56 -0.27 -20.79 -43.69
N GLU A 57 0.10 -19.72 -44.39
CA GLU A 57 0.61 -18.49 -43.78
C GLU A 57 -0.46 -17.79 -42.93
N LEU A 58 -1.68 -17.64 -43.47
CA LEU A 58 -2.81 -17.09 -42.72
C LEU A 58 -3.10 -17.91 -41.45
N ALA A 59 -3.10 -19.24 -41.55
CA ALA A 59 -3.29 -20.13 -40.40
C ALA A 59 -2.14 -20.02 -39.38
N ALA A 60 -0.90 -19.75 -39.81
CA ALA A 60 0.22 -19.47 -38.90
C ALA A 60 0.01 -18.14 -38.17
N LYS A 61 -0.40 -17.08 -38.86
CA LYS A 61 -0.68 -15.75 -38.27
C LYS A 61 -1.86 -15.76 -37.30
N LEU A 62 -2.94 -16.48 -37.61
CA LEU A 62 -4.06 -16.65 -36.69
C LEU A 62 -3.64 -17.38 -35.40
N ARG A 63 -2.76 -18.39 -35.50
CA ARG A 63 -2.17 -19.07 -34.33
C ARG A 63 -1.30 -18.11 -33.50
N GLU A 64 -0.50 -17.26 -34.14
CA GLU A 64 0.27 -16.21 -33.46
C GLU A 64 -0.65 -15.22 -32.72
N ILE A 65 -1.71 -14.72 -33.35
CA ILE A 65 -2.68 -13.81 -32.74
C ILE A 65 -3.36 -14.46 -31.53
N LEU A 66 -3.78 -15.72 -31.64
CA LEU A 66 -4.39 -16.45 -30.53
C LEU A 66 -3.40 -16.65 -29.37
N SER A 67 -2.13 -16.90 -29.66
CA SER A 67 -1.07 -16.98 -28.64
C SER A 67 -0.91 -15.66 -27.89
N VAL A 68 -0.85 -14.54 -28.62
CA VAL A 68 -0.75 -13.20 -28.02
C VAL A 68 -1.99 -12.85 -27.20
N LYS A 69 -3.19 -13.16 -27.70
CA LYS A 69 -4.44 -12.93 -26.96
C LYS A 69 -4.51 -13.72 -25.65
N ARG A 70 -4.05 -14.98 -25.64
CA ARG A 70 -3.97 -15.78 -24.40
C ARG A 70 -3.03 -15.13 -23.39
N LYS A 71 -1.83 -14.75 -23.81
CA LYS A 71 -0.86 -14.04 -22.96
C LYS A 71 -1.40 -12.71 -22.43
N LEU A 72 -2.25 -12.01 -23.19
CA LEU A 72 -2.91 -10.78 -22.75
C LEU A 72 -4.01 -11.08 -21.72
N GLY A 73 -4.76 -12.16 -21.90
CA GLY A 73 -5.77 -12.61 -20.94
C GLY A 73 -5.19 -13.11 -19.62
N ASP A 74 -3.91 -13.51 -19.60
CA ASP A 74 -3.19 -13.86 -18.37
C ASP A 74 -2.78 -12.62 -17.55
N LEU A 75 -2.87 -11.40 -18.13
CA LEU A 75 -2.61 -10.17 -17.41
C LEU A 75 -3.85 -9.69 -16.66
N PRO A 76 -3.70 -9.19 -15.42
CA PRO A 76 -4.83 -8.63 -14.69
C PRO A 76 -5.42 -7.44 -15.44
N SER A 77 -6.72 -7.51 -15.63
CA SER A 77 -7.53 -6.45 -16.23
C SER A 77 -7.56 -5.19 -15.37
N HIS A 78 -7.94 -4.07 -15.97
CA HIS A 78 -8.02 -2.79 -15.26
C HIS A 78 -8.97 -2.84 -14.05
N SER A 79 -10.08 -3.58 -14.14
CA SER A 79 -11.01 -3.79 -13.03
C SER A 79 -10.38 -4.62 -11.90
N GLU A 80 -9.60 -5.65 -12.23
CA GLU A 80 -8.85 -6.44 -11.23
C GLU A 80 -7.79 -5.61 -10.52
N LEU A 81 -7.07 -4.74 -11.26
CA LEU A 81 -6.11 -3.81 -10.66
C LEU A 81 -6.77 -2.87 -9.64
N ILE A 82 -7.94 -2.32 -9.96
CA ILE A 82 -8.72 -1.47 -9.03
C ILE A 82 -9.17 -2.28 -7.79
N GLN A 83 -9.58 -3.54 -7.98
CA GLN A 83 -9.94 -4.41 -6.85
C GLN A 83 -8.74 -4.67 -5.95
N TYR A 84 -7.56 -4.95 -6.52
CA TYR A 84 -6.33 -5.14 -5.75
C TYR A 84 -5.94 -3.87 -5.00
N GLU A 85 -6.00 -2.70 -5.63
CA GLU A 85 -5.70 -1.42 -4.97
C GLU A 85 -6.60 -1.19 -3.74
N ARG A 86 -7.90 -1.43 -3.87
CA ARG A 86 -8.85 -1.36 -2.73
C ARG A 86 -8.48 -2.37 -1.65
N ARG A 87 -8.20 -3.62 -2.04
CA ARG A 87 -7.85 -4.68 -1.09
C ARG A 87 -6.55 -4.40 -0.35
N PHE A 88 -5.54 -3.84 -1.02
CA PHE A 88 -4.30 -3.41 -0.39
C PHE A 88 -4.53 -2.25 0.58
N SER A 89 -5.40 -1.31 0.23
CA SER A 89 -5.76 -0.20 1.12
C SER A 89 -6.46 -0.69 2.39
N GLU A 90 -7.42 -1.60 2.25
CA GLU A 90 -8.09 -2.26 3.40
C GLU A 90 -7.09 -3.01 4.29
N LEU A 91 -6.22 -3.81 3.67
CA LEU A 91 -5.21 -4.58 4.38
C LEU A 91 -4.24 -3.67 5.11
N TYR A 92 -3.84 -2.56 4.50
CA TYR A 92 -2.96 -1.57 5.11
C TYR A 92 -3.59 -0.98 6.38
N VAL A 93 -4.88 -0.61 6.33
CA VAL A 93 -5.61 -0.12 7.51
C VAL A 93 -5.64 -1.18 8.61
N GLN A 94 -5.94 -2.44 8.28
CA GLN A 94 -5.95 -3.53 9.27
C GLN A 94 -4.59 -3.77 9.92
N ILE A 95 -3.51 -3.74 9.13
CA ILE A 95 -2.14 -3.87 9.64
C ILE A 95 -1.82 -2.71 10.58
N GLN A 96 -2.19 -1.48 10.22
CA GLN A 96 -1.96 -0.29 11.02
C GLN A 96 -2.73 -0.35 12.35
N GLU A 97 -3.99 -0.77 12.33
CA GLU A 97 -4.80 -0.98 13.53
C GLU A 97 -4.18 -2.03 14.45
N LYS A 98 -3.75 -3.17 13.89
CA LYS A 98 -3.08 -4.23 14.66
C LYS A 98 -1.76 -3.76 15.26
N HIS A 99 -1.00 -2.96 14.52
CA HIS A 99 0.24 -2.36 15.03
C HIS A 99 -0.04 -1.43 16.21
N GLN A 100 -1.02 -0.53 16.10
CA GLN A 100 -1.42 0.36 17.20
C GLN A 100 -1.94 -0.42 18.40
N GLN A 101 -2.75 -1.46 18.18
CA GLN A 101 -3.26 -2.33 19.25
C GLN A 101 -2.10 -3.01 19.99
N THR A 102 -1.12 -3.52 19.25
CA THR A 102 0.07 -4.18 19.81
C THR A 102 0.90 -3.20 20.65
N GLN A 103 1.15 -2.00 20.14
CA GLN A 103 1.84 -0.95 20.90
C GLN A 103 1.12 -0.61 22.22
N LYS A 104 -0.23 -0.49 22.20
CA LYS A 104 -1.02 -0.25 23.41
C LYS A 104 -0.89 -1.38 24.43
N PHE A 105 -0.88 -2.63 23.97
CA PHE A 105 -0.66 -3.78 24.85
C PHE A 105 0.73 -3.77 25.49
N TYR A 106 1.78 -3.49 24.73
CA TYR A 106 3.14 -3.36 25.28
C TYR A 106 3.26 -2.19 26.26
N ALA A 107 2.69 -1.04 25.96
CA ALA A 107 2.69 0.10 26.89
C ALA A 107 1.99 -0.26 28.21
N THR A 108 0.83 -0.91 28.13
CA THR A 108 0.08 -1.34 29.33
C THR A 108 0.86 -2.40 30.11
N TYR A 109 1.44 -3.38 29.42
CA TYR A 109 2.26 -4.43 30.04
C TYR A 109 3.47 -3.84 30.77
N ASN A 110 4.21 -2.93 30.14
CA ASN A 110 5.37 -2.28 30.75
C ASN A 110 4.97 -1.46 31.98
N ALA A 111 3.87 -0.70 31.91
CA ALA A 111 3.36 0.03 33.07
C ALA A 111 2.98 -0.90 34.23
N LEU A 112 2.30 -2.02 33.96
CA LEU A 112 1.96 -3.02 34.97
C LEU A 112 3.20 -3.69 35.56
N LEU A 113 4.22 -3.95 34.74
CA LEU A 113 5.49 -4.51 35.19
C LEU A 113 6.20 -3.56 36.15
N GLU A 114 6.28 -2.27 35.82
CA GLU A 114 6.85 -1.24 36.70
C GLU A 114 6.08 -1.13 38.03
N ILE A 115 4.74 -1.14 37.99
CA ILE A 115 3.89 -1.14 39.19
C ILE A 115 4.19 -2.36 40.05
N LYS A 116 4.24 -3.56 39.45
CA LYS A 116 4.58 -4.80 40.15
C LYS A 116 5.94 -4.70 40.84
N GLU A 117 6.96 -4.18 40.16
CA GLU A 117 8.28 -4.00 40.75
C GLU A 117 8.28 -3.02 41.92
N LEU A 118 7.53 -1.91 41.82
CA LEU A 118 7.38 -0.95 42.91
C LEU A 118 6.67 -1.60 44.12
N MET A 119 5.60 -2.36 43.89
CA MET A 119 4.91 -3.09 44.95
C MET A 119 5.80 -4.13 45.65
N LEU A 120 6.68 -4.82 44.91
CA LEU A 120 7.65 -5.75 45.49
C LEU A 120 8.67 -5.02 46.36
N LYS A 121 9.15 -3.84 45.91
CA LYS A 121 10.05 -2.98 46.68
C LYS A 121 9.39 -2.48 47.97
N GLU A 122 8.11 -2.08 47.89
CA GLU A 122 7.32 -1.68 49.06
C GLU A 122 7.13 -2.83 50.05
N THR A 123 6.76 -4.02 49.57
CA THR A 123 6.63 -5.21 50.41
C THR A 123 7.95 -5.55 51.12
N SER A 124 9.06 -5.51 50.39
CA SER A 124 10.39 -5.74 50.97
C SER A 124 10.76 -4.69 52.02
N LEU A 125 10.41 -3.42 51.78
CA LEU A 125 10.64 -2.33 52.72
C LEU A 125 9.81 -2.51 54.00
N LEU A 126 8.52 -2.82 53.87
CA LEU A 126 7.64 -3.07 55.02
C LEU A 126 8.12 -4.25 55.87
N ASN A 127 8.54 -5.35 55.23
CA ASN A 127 9.13 -6.48 55.93
C ASN A 127 10.41 -6.10 56.68
N SER A 128 11.28 -5.29 56.06
CA SER A 128 12.51 -4.79 56.70
C SER A 128 12.20 -3.90 57.91
N ILE A 129 11.23 -2.98 57.79
CA ILE A 129 10.79 -2.11 58.88
C ILE A 129 10.22 -2.94 60.02
N SER A 130 9.37 -3.93 59.72
CA SER A 130 8.77 -4.82 60.74
C SER A 130 9.85 -5.59 61.51
N SER A 131 10.87 -6.12 60.83
CA SER A 131 12.00 -6.79 61.47
C SER A 131 12.81 -5.83 62.32
N GLN A 132 13.18 -4.66 61.79
CA GLN A 132 13.98 -3.67 62.51
C GLN A 132 13.26 -3.14 63.75
N PHE A 133 11.93 -2.99 63.69
CA PHE A 133 11.11 -2.50 64.79
C PHE A 133 11.19 -3.40 66.03
N GLN A 134 11.08 -4.72 65.84
CA GLN A 134 11.10 -5.70 66.94
C GLN A 134 12.39 -5.62 67.74
N ASP A 135 13.54 -5.51 67.05
CA ASP A 135 14.85 -5.44 67.70
C ASP A 135 15.10 -4.05 68.32
N ALA A 136 14.73 -2.99 67.60
CA ALA A 136 15.04 -1.61 67.97
C ALA A 136 14.27 -1.11 69.20
N ILE A 137 13.03 -1.56 69.42
CA ILE A 137 12.17 -1.03 70.49
C ILE A 137 12.71 -1.37 71.89
N THR A 138 13.46 -2.46 72.00
CA THR A 138 14.04 -2.99 73.24
C THR A 138 15.03 -2.04 73.92
N SER A 139 15.59 -1.05 73.19
CA SER A 139 16.58 -0.12 73.73
C SER A 139 16.39 1.32 73.22
N THR A 140 16.76 2.31 74.04
CA THR A 140 16.69 3.73 73.65
C THR A 140 17.57 4.04 72.45
N ALA A 141 18.77 3.46 72.39
CA ALA A 141 19.67 3.61 71.25
C ALA A 141 19.11 2.96 69.97
N GLY A 142 18.47 1.79 70.08
CA GLY A 142 17.77 1.13 68.97
C GLY A 142 16.64 1.99 68.42
N ARG A 143 15.79 2.55 69.29
CA ARG A 143 14.71 3.47 68.90
C ARG A 143 15.23 4.69 68.13
N MET A 144 16.33 5.29 68.57
CA MET A 144 16.92 6.44 67.89
C MET A 144 17.48 6.07 66.50
N LYS A 145 18.11 4.89 66.36
CA LYS A 145 18.58 4.39 65.04
C LYS A 145 17.42 4.09 64.08
N LEU A 146 16.30 3.55 64.59
CA LEU A 146 15.10 3.31 63.79
C LEU A 146 14.52 4.64 63.25
N ILE A 147 14.47 5.68 64.09
CA ILE A 147 14.01 7.02 63.66
C ILE A 147 14.91 7.57 62.54
N ASP A 148 16.24 7.53 62.70
CA ASP A 148 17.19 7.99 61.68
C ASP A 148 17.06 7.19 60.36
N SER A 149 16.86 5.87 60.46
CA SER A 149 16.58 5.00 59.30
C SER A 149 15.29 5.40 58.56
N MET A 150 14.20 5.61 59.30
CA MET A 150 12.92 6.05 58.74
C MET A 150 13.04 7.43 58.08
N GLU A 151 13.75 8.38 58.70
CA GLU A 151 13.96 9.71 58.14
C GLU A 151 14.75 9.64 56.81
N LYS A 152 15.77 8.79 56.74
CA LYS A 152 16.52 8.53 55.50
C LYS A 152 15.65 7.91 54.41
N ILE A 153 14.80 6.95 54.75
CA ILE A 153 13.86 6.31 53.81
C ILE A 153 12.90 7.34 53.23
N VAL A 154 12.29 8.18 54.09
CA VAL A 154 11.36 9.23 53.65
C VAL A 154 12.07 10.23 52.74
N LYS A 155 13.25 10.71 53.12
CA LYS A 155 14.04 11.64 52.27
C LYS A 155 14.40 11.02 50.92
N GLY A 156 14.86 9.76 50.90
CA GLY A 156 15.19 9.06 49.66
C GLY A 156 13.97 8.83 48.76
N SER A 157 12.81 8.51 49.34
CA SER A 157 11.55 8.37 48.60
C SER A 157 11.10 9.70 47.99
N GLN A 158 11.16 10.79 48.77
CA GLN A 158 10.81 12.13 48.33
C GLN A 158 11.69 12.60 47.16
N GLN A 159 13.01 12.41 47.25
CA GLN A 159 13.95 12.73 46.16
C GLN A 159 13.64 11.95 44.88
N LYS A 160 13.30 10.65 45.01
CA LYS A 160 12.95 9.82 43.86
C LYS A 160 11.65 10.30 43.21
N LEU A 161 10.65 10.65 44.02
CA LEU A 161 9.37 11.20 43.55
C LEU A 161 9.58 12.50 42.78
N GLU A 162 10.36 13.44 43.33
CA GLU A 162 10.68 14.72 42.68
C GLU A 162 11.37 14.51 41.33
N LYS A 163 12.31 13.57 41.24
CA LYS A 163 13.00 13.24 39.98
C LYS A 163 12.02 12.71 38.93
N VAL A 164 11.11 11.81 39.31
CA VAL A 164 10.09 11.27 38.39
C VAL A 164 9.11 12.37 37.96
N GLN A 165 8.67 13.23 38.87
CA GLN A 165 7.79 14.35 38.56
C GLN A 165 8.45 15.40 37.65
N LEU A 166 9.75 15.62 37.79
CA LEU A 166 10.49 16.48 36.88
C LEU A 166 10.51 15.89 35.46
N GLY A 167 10.90 14.62 35.32
CA GLY A 167 10.91 13.93 34.03
C GLY A 167 9.53 13.89 33.36
N LEU A 168 8.47 13.65 34.13
CA LEU A 168 7.09 13.70 33.63
C LEU A 168 6.73 15.08 33.05
N ARG A 169 7.14 16.17 33.71
CA ARG A 169 6.88 17.53 33.21
C ARG A 169 7.67 17.83 31.94
N GLU A 170 8.90 17.35 31.83
CA GLU A 170 9.73 17.51 30.64
C GLU A 170 9.12 16.76 29.44
N GLU A 171 8.74 15.50 29.65
CA GLU A 171 8.10 14.68 28.61
C GLU A 171 6.73 15.25 28.19
N GLN A 172 5.93 15.74 29.14
CA GLN A 172 4.66 16.40 28.85
C GLN A 172 4.84 17.62 27.94
N LYS A 173 5.84 18.47 28.24
CA LYS A 173 6.18 19.62 27.40
C LYS A 173 6.61 19.21 26.00
N ALA A 174 7.42 18.15 25.88
CA ALA A 174 7.84 17.62 24.58
C ALA A 174 6.64 17.09 23.78
N CYS A 175 5.74 16.36 24.43
CA CYS A 175 4.50 15.84 23.85
C CYS A 175 3.61 16.98 23.33
N ASP A 176 3.42 18.03 24.13
CA ASP A 176 2.56 19.15 23.75
C ASP A 176 3.17 19.98 22.60
N ALA A 177 4.49 20.19 22.61
CA ALA A 177 5.20 20.81 21.48
C ALA A 177 5.07 19.98 20.19
N LEU A 178 5.12 18.65 20.29
CA LEU A 178 4.94 17.78 19.13
C LEU A 178 3.49 17.81 18.61
N LYS A 179 2.50 17.83 19.51
CA LYS A 179 1.08 17.97 19.12
C LYS A 179 0.84 19.29 18.39
N GLU A 180 1.42 20.39 18.87
CA GLU A 180 1.29 21.71 18.23
C GLU A 180 1.90 21.74 16.82
N ARG A 181 3.08 21.12 16.64
CA ARG A 181 3.67 20.97 15.30
C ARG A 181 2.77 20.14 14.39
N TYR A 182 2.24 19.03 14.89
CA TYR A 182 1.33 18.19 14.12
C TYR A 182 0.05 18.92 13.70
N THR A 183 -0.60 19.64 14.62
CA THR A 183 -1.81 20.41 14.29
C THR A 183 -1.54 21.51 13.27
N THR A 184 -0.38 22.16 13.36
CA THR A 184 0.07 23.17 12.38
C THR A 184 0.27 22.55 11.00
N SER A 185 1.01 21.45 10.89
CA SER A 185 1.22 20.77 9.61
C SER A 185 -0.08 20.25 8.99
N ILE A 186 -1.03 19.77 9.81
CA ILE A 186 -2.36 19.36 9.33
C ILE A 186 -3.15 20.57 8.80
N ALA A 187 -3.06 21.73 9.46
CA ALA A 187 -3.71 22.95 8.98
C ALA A 187 -3.12 23.40 7.63
N GLU A 188 -1.80 23.34 7.47
CA GLU A 188 -1.12 23.63 6.20
C GLU A 188 -1.51 22.65 5.10
N GLN A 189 -1.54 21.35 5.39
CA GLN A 189 -1.99 20.32 4.43
C GLN A 189 -3.42 20.60 3.96
N ARG A 190 -4.33 20.91 4.88
CA ARG A 190 -5.72 21.26 4.54
C ARG A 190 -5.79 22.49 3.64
N ARG A 191 -5.01 23.52 3.97
CA ARG A 191 -4.91 24.73 3.14
C ARG A 191 -4.40 24.41 1.73
N CYS A 192 -3.31 23.66 1.59
CA CYS A 192 -2.78 23.25 0.29
C CYS A 192 -3.80 22.45 -0.52
N HIS A 193 -4.53 21.54 0.11
CA HIS A 193 -5.59 20.77 -0.54
C HIS A 193 -6.72 21.67 -1.05
N SER A 194 -7.19 22.62 -0.23
CA SER A 194 -8.19 23.60 -0.67
C SER A 194 -7.71 24.45 -1.84
N LEU A 195 -6.45 24.89 -1.85
CA LEU A 195 -5.86 25.62 -2.97
C LEU A 195 -5.81 24.77 -4.25
N LEU A 196 -5.49 23.48 -4.12
CA LEU A 196 -5.43 22.56 -5.26
C LEU A 196 -6.81 22.34 -5.88
N ILE A 197 -7.86 22.21 -5.07
CA ILE A 197 -9.24 22.14 -5.56
C ILE A 197 -9.62 23.41 -6.31
N ALA A 198 -9.38 24.59 -5.71
CA ALA A 198 -9.68 25.87 -6.36
C ALA A 198 -8.91 26.04 -7.69
N PHE A 199 -7.66 25.59 -7.74
CA PHE A 199 -6.86 25.59 -8.97
C PHE A 199 -7.44 24.66 -10.04
N GLN A 200 -7.89 23.46 -9.66
CA GLN A 200 -8.56 22.54 -10.60
C GLN A 200 -9.86 23.13 -11.16
N GLU A 201 -10.64 23.84 -10.34
CA GLU A 201 -11.86 24.50 -10.78
C GLU A 201 -11.58 25.61 -11.80
N GLU A 202 -10.57 26.47 -11.56
CA GLU A 202 -10.18 27.52 -12.50
C GLU A 202 -9.55 26.92 -13.79
N CYS A 203 -8.80 25.82 -13.71
CA CYS A 203 -8.34 25.09 -14.89
C CYS A 203 -9.52 24.60 -15.74
N ALA A 204 -10.50 23.93 -15.12
CA ALA A 204 -11.68 23.42 -15.82
C ALA A 204 -12.50 24.56 -16.45
N LYS A 205 -12.57 25.72 -15.79
CA LYS A 205 -13.23 26.92 -16.33
C LYS A 205 -12.47 27.51 -17.52
N ASN A 206 -11.14 27.56 -17.44
CA ASN A 206 -10.29 28.02 -18.55
C ASN A 206 -10.46 27.14 -19.79
N GLU A 207 -10.46 25.81 -19.62
CA GLU A 207 -10.71 24.86 -20.71
C GLU A 207 -12.07 25.10 -21.38
N ARG A 208 -13.15 25.29 -20.60
CA ARG A 208 -14.47 25.62 -21.14
C ARG A 208 -14.47 26.91 -21.96
N LEU A 209 -13.73 27.94 -21.53
CA LEU A 209 -13.61 29.20 -22.25
C LEU A 209 -12.84 29.03 -23.57
N ARG A 210 -11.76 28.24 -23.56
CA ARG A 210 -10.99 27.93 -24.78
C ARG A 210 -11.83 27.15 -25.80
N CYS A 211 -12.66 26.21 -25.36
CA CYS A 211 -13.58 25.50 -26.25
C CYS A 211 -14.64 26.43 -26.86
N ARG A 212 -15.04 27.50 -26.17
CA ARG A 212 -16.00 28.50 -26.70
C ARG A 212 -15.38 29.53 -27.64
N GLY A 213 -14.09 29.82 -27.52
CA GLY A 213 -13.38 30.78 -28.39
C GLY A 213 -12.85 30.19 -29.69
N SER A 214 -13.00 28.87 -29.90
CA SER A 214 -12.57 28.17 -31.11
C SER A 214 -13.73 27.80 -32.07
N ALA A 215 -14.90 28.44 -31.87
CA ALA A 215 -16.07 28.38 -32.76
C ALA A 215 -16.38 29.79 -33.27
#